data_AF-A0AB39AT93-F1
#
_entry.id   AF-A0AB39AT93-F1
#
_cell.length_a   1.000
_cell.length_b   1.000
_cell.length_c   1.000
_cell.angle_alpha   90.00
_cell.angle_beta   90.00
_cell.angle_gamma   90.00
#
_symmetry.space_group_name_H-M   'P 1'
#
loop_
_entity.id
_entity.type
_entity.pdbx_description
1 polymer ?
#
loop_
_entity_poly.entity_id
_entity_poly.type
_entity_poly.pdbx_seq_one_letter_code
_entity_poly.pdbx_strand_id
1 'polypeptide(L)'
;MKAELNLKQRQIKNTSYLAKWTLIWLFTLAICSFGPTLIWDRSALISGFFIIINLAAGVGMILANKRYLQGMDELMQKIHLSAMGFTLGAVLVGGLAYTNLQLSGLIDFKAQIPDLMFLMGAVYLISVYVLNKHYCAGDE
;
A
#
# COMPACT_ATOMS: atom_id res chain seq x y z
N MET A 1 19.19 -19.61 -21.62
CA MET A 1 19.78 -18.25 -21.52
C MET A 1 18.87 -17.13 -22.06
N LYS A 2 18.39 -17.15 -23.31
CA LYS A 2 17.51 -16.07 -23.86
C LYS A 2 16.17 -15.89 -23.11
N ALA A 3 15.54 -17.00 -22.67
CA ALA A 3 14.29 -16.95 -21.91
C ALA A 3 14.47 -16.28 -20.53
N GLU A 4 15.55 -16.57 -19.82
CA GLU A 4 15.84 -15.97 -18.51
C GLU A 4 16.16 -14.47 -18.59
N LEU A 5 16.89 -14.06 -19.62
CA LEU A 5 17.14 -12.63 -19.91
C LEU A 5 15.83 -11.86 -20.11
N ASN A 6 14.84 -12.48 -20.76
CA ASN A 6 13.54 -11.86 -21.01
C ASN A 6 12.71 -11.71 -19.72
N LEU A 7 12.74 -12.71 -18.83
CA LEU A 7 12.06 -12.66 -17.54
C LEU A 7 12.64 -11.56 -16.62
N LYS A 8 13.96 -11.50 -16.48
CA LYS A 8 14.62 -10.45 -15.67
C LYS A 8 14.37 -9.05 -16.22
N GLN A 9 14.41 -8.88 -17.54
CA GLN A 9 14.07 -7.60 -18.17
C GLN A 9 12.61 -7.19 -17.93
N ARG A 10 11.68 -8.16 -17.97
CA ARG A 10 10.26 -7.91 -17.68
C ARG A 10 10.04 -7.51 -16.22
N GLN A 11 10.72 -8.16 -15.29
CA GLN A 11 10.73 -7.83 -13.86
C GLN A 11 11.22 -6.39 -13.60
N ILE A 12 12.37 -6.01 -14.18
CA ILE A 12 12.93 -4.66 -14.05
C ILE A 12 11.98 -3.60 -14.61
N LYS A 13 11.38 -3.86 -15.79
CA LYS A 13 10.40 -2.96 -16.40
C LYS A 13 9.16 -2.79 -15.54
N ASN A 14 8.62 -3.87 -15.00
CA ASN A 14 7.44 -3.83 -14.14
C ASN A 14 7.72 -3.09 -12.82
N THR A 15 8.88 -3.34 -12.20
CA THR A 15 9.31 -2.65 -10.96
C THR A 15 9.51 -1.16 -11.21
N SER A 16 10.15 -0.79 -12.32
CA SER A 16 10.34 0.62 -12.71
C SER A 16 9.01 1.31 -13.01
N TYR A 17 8.07 0.59 -13.64
CA TYR A 17 6.73 1.10 -13.91
C TYR A 17 5.96 1.35 -12.62
N LEU A 18 6.02 0.42 -11.66
CA LEU A 18 5.46 0.60 -10.33
C LEU A 18 6.08 1.81 -9.62
N ALA A 19 7.41 1.90 -9.57
CA ALA A 19 8.10 3.02 -8.91
C ALA A 19 7.70 4.38 -9.49
N LYS A 20 7.57 4.50 -10.81
CA LYS A 20 7.10 5.74 -11.47
C LYS A 20 5.68 6.11 -11.02
N TRP A 21 4.76 5.15 -11.02
CA TRP A 21 3.39 5.40 -10.57
C TRP A 21 3.28 5.73 -9.08
N THR A 22 4.08 5.07 -8.24
CA THR A 22 4.17 5.39 -6.82
C THR A 22 4.71 6.80 -6.61
N LEU A 23 5.76 7.22 -7.34
CA LEU A 23 6.28 8.58 -7.28
C LEU A 23 5.24 9.60 -7.74
N ILE A 24 4.57 9.38 -8.87
CA ILE A 24 3.50 10.26 -9.37
C ILE A 24 2.40 10.42 -8.32
N TRP A 25 1.95 9.30 -7.74
CA TRP A 25 0.94 9.34 -6.68
C TRP A 25 1.44 10.10 -5.44
N LEU A 26 2.66 9.85 -4.96
CA LEU A 26 3.24 10.57 -3.82
C LEU A 26 3.37 12.07 -4.09
N PHE A 27 3.76 12.48 -5.30
CA PHE A 27 3.81 13.90 -5.68
C PHE A 27 2.42 14.54 -5.62
N THR A 28 1.40 13.90 -6.18
CA THR A 28 0.02 14.43 -6.09
C THR A 28 -0.50 14.45 -4.66
N LEU A 29 -0.10 13.49 -3.81
CA LEU A 29 -0.47 13.44 -2.40
C LEU A 29 0.19 14.58 -1.61
N ALA A 30 1.46 14.85 -1.88
CA ALA A 30 2.17 15.98 -1.30
C ALA A 30 1.51 17.32 -1.68
N ILE A 31 1.11 17.48 -2.94
CA ILE A 31 0.37 18.65 -3.41
C ILE A 31 -0.99 18.76 -2.70
N CYS A 32 -1.73 17.66 -2.50
CA CYS A 32 -2.99 17.70 -1.75
C CYS A 32 -2.79 18.06 -0.27
N SER A 33 -1.72 17.57 0.34
CA SER A 33 -1.45 17.75 1.78
C SER A 33 -0.90 19.15 2.09
N PHE A 34 -0.05 19.70 1.22
CA PHE A 34 0.63 20.97 1.45
C PHE A 34 0.13 22.13 0.57
N GLY A 35 -0.53 21.84 -0.56
CA GLY A 35 -1.04 22.87 -1.47
C GLY A 35 -2.04 23.86 -0.85
N PRO A 36 -3.03 23.40 -0.04
CA PRO A 36 -3.98 24.30 0.61
C PRO A 36 -3.34 25.31 1.56
N THR A 37 -2.21 24.97 2.17
CA THR A 37 -1.51 25.83 3.13
C THR A 37 -0.39 26.65 2.49
N LEU A 38 0.27 26.14 1.44
CA LEU A 38 1.43 26.79 0.82
C LEU A 38 1.13 27.55 -0.48
N ILE A 39 0.08 27.19 -1.23
CA ILE A 39 -0.13 27.66 -2.61
C ILE A 39 -1.44 28.43 -2.79
N TRP A 40 -2.58 27.94 -2.27
CA TRP A 40 -3.91 28.46 -2.67
C TRP A 40 -4.89 28.78 -1.52
N ASP A 41 -4.37 29.22 -0.36
CA ASP A 41 -5.14 29.76 0.79
C ASP A 41 -6.48 29.06 1.09
N ARG A 42 -6.42 27.73 1.25
CA ARG A 42 -7.57 26.85 1.58
C ARG A 42 -8.80 27.00 0.68
N SER A 43 -8.63 27.40 -0.59
CA SER A 43 -9.72 27.34 -1.56
C SER A 43 -10.26 25.91 -1.70
N ALA A 44 -11.54 25.73 -1.36
CA ALA A 44 -12.20 24.42 -1.36
C ALA A 44 -12.31 23.84 -2.78
N LEU A 45 -12.57 24.69 -3.78
CA LEU A 45 -12.70 24.28 -5.19
C LEU A 45 -11.37 23.72 -5.73
N ILE A 46 -10.26 24.42 -5.47
CA ILE A 46 -8.94 24.02 -5.94
C ILE A 46 -8.49 22.75 -5.22
N SER A 47 -8.70 22.69 -3.90
CA SER A 47 -8.36 21.50 -3.10
C SER A 47 -9.16 20.27 -3.54
N GLY A 48 -10.46 20.42 -3.79
CA GLY A 48 -11.33 19.35 -4.32
C GLY A 48 -10.83 18.81 -5.66
N PHE A 49 -10.44 19.71 -6.58
CA PHE A 49 -9.88 19.32 -7.88
C PHE A 49 -8.61 18.48 -7.75
N PHE A 50 -7.67 18.90 -6.89
CA PHE A 50 -6.43 18.14 -6.67
C PHE A 50 -6.67 16.80 -5.97
N ILE A 51 -7.64 16.71 -5.07
CA ILE A 51 -8.03 15.42 -4.45
C ILE A 51 -8.51 14.44 -5.52
N ILE A 52 -9.33 14.88 -6.49
CA ILE A 52 -9.76 14.02 -7.60
C ILE A 52 -8.57 13.54 -8.43
N ILE A 53 -7.60 14.41 -8.72
CA ILE A 53 -6.37 14.04 -9.41
C ILE A 53 -5.56 13.02 -8.61
N ASN A 54 -5.42 13.21 -7.30
CA ASN A 54 -4.71 12.28 -6.43
C ASN A 54 -5.38 10.90 -6.40
N LEU A 55 -6.71 10.85 -6.35
CA LEU A 55 -7.46 9.60 -6.45
C LEU A 55 -7.23 8.90 -7.79
N ALA A 56 -7.26 9.64 -8.91
CA ALA A 56 -6.98 9.09 -10.24
C ALA A 56 -5.54 8.54 -10.33
N ALA A 57 -4.55 9.27 -9.81
CA ALA A 57 -3.17 8.79 -9.72
C ALA A 57 -3.05 7.55 -8.82
N GLY A 58 -3.83 7.50 -7.73
CA GLY A 58 -3.91 6.36 -6.83
C GLY A 58 -4.43 5.11 -7.51
N VAL A 59 -5.50 5.22 -8.30
CA VAL A 59 -5.99 4.11 -9.14
C VAL A 59 -4.91 3.62 -10.10
N GLY A 60 -4.18 4.55 -10.74
CA GLY A 60 -3.03 4.21 -11.59
C GLY A 60 -1.95 3.42 -10.86
N MET A 61 -1.59 3.84 -9.63
CA MET A 61 -0.65 3.13 -8.77
C MET A 61 -1.14 1.74 -8.37
N ILE A 62 -2.42 1.58 -8.04
CA ILE A 62 -3.02 0.26 -7.74
C ILE A 62 -2.93 -0.68 -8.95
N LEU A 63 -3.24 -0.19 -10.15
CA LEU A 63 -3.13 -0.97 -11.38
C LEU A 63 -1.67 -1.35 -11.70
N ALA A 64 -0.72 -0.45 -11.44
CA ALA A 64 0.70 -0.73 -11.57
C ALA A 64 1.15 -1.81 -10.56
N ASN A 65 0.67 -1.76 -9.32
CA ASN A 65 0.97 -2.77 -8.29
C ASN A 65 0.41 -4.14 -8.67
N LYS A 66 -0.84 -4.19 -9.17
CA LYS A 66 -1.44 -5.42 -9.71
C LYS A 66 -0.57 -6.02 -10.81
N ARG A 67 -0.11 -5.20 -11.77
CA ARG A 67 0.76 -5.65 -12.86
C ARG A 67 2.12 -6.15 -12.36
N TYR A 68 2.67 -5.53 -11.32
CA TYR A 68 3.89 -5.96 -10.68
C TYR A 68 3.73 -7.36 -10.05
N LEU A 69 2.69 -7.56 -9.23
CA LEU A 69 2.39 -8.86 -8.61
C LEU A 69 2.16 -9.98 -9.63
N GLN A 70 1.41 -9.70 -10.70
CA GLN A 70 1.18 -10.66 -11.79
C GLN A 70 2.46 -10.99 -12.59
N GLY A 71 3.50 -10.19 -12.45
CA GLY A 71 4.79 -10.46 -13.09
C GLY A 71 5.67 -11.44 -12.30
N MET A 72 5.38 -11.64 -11.02
CA MET A 72 6.15 -12.51 -10.12
C MET A 72 5.94 -13.98 -10.45
N ASP A 73 6.81 -14.84 -9.92
CA ASP A 73 6.55 -16.28 -9.93
C ASP A 73 5.34 -16.64 -9.05
N GLU A 74 4.79 -17.83 -9.26
CA GLU A 74 3.56 -18.29 -8.61
C GLU A 74 3.69 -18.37 -7.09
N LEU A 75 4.87 -18.77 -6.59
CA LEU A 75 5.13 -18.91 -5.16
C LEU A 75 5.11 -17.54 -4.46
N MET A 76 5.85 -16.57 -5.01
CA MET A 76 5.90 -15.22 -4.49
C MET A 76 4.54 -14.52 -4.62
N GLN A 77 3.83 -14.72 -5.73
CA GLN A 77 2.48 -14.19 -5.89
C GLN A 77 1.54 -14.72 -4.80
N LYS A 78 1.61 -16.03 -4.49
CA LYS A 78 0.83 -16.65 -3.42
C LYS A 78 1.18 -16.07 -2.04
N ILE A 79 2.48 -15.94 -1.73
CA ILE A 79 2.95 -15.34 -0.47
C ILE A 79 2.38 -13.93 -0.31
N HIS A 80 2.53 -13.08 -1.33
CA HIS A 80 2.06 -11.70 -1.28
C HIS A 80 0.54 -11.60 -1.16
N LEU A 81 -0.22 -12.39 -1.94
CA LEU A 81 -1.69 -12.39 -1.87
C LEU A 81 -2.20 -12.85 -0.50
N SER A 82 -1.62 -13.91 0.06
CA SER A 82 -1.99 -14.39 1.39
C SER A 82 -1.62 -13.37 2.47
N ALA A 83 -0.45 -12.74 2.39
CA ALA A 83 -0.05 -11.68 3.32
C ALA A 83 -0.97 -10.45 3.23
N MET A 84 -1.41 -10.06 2.03
CA MET A 84 -2.40 -8.98 1.85
C MET A 84 -3.75 -9.35 2.48
N GLY A 85 -4.19 -10.61 2.34
CA GLY A 85 -5.41 -11.12 2.99
C GLY A 85 -5.34 -11.05 4.52
N PHE A 86 -4.23 -11.50 5.11
CA PHE A 86 -4.00 -11.38 6.56
C PHE A 86 -3.98 -9.94 7.03
N THR A 87 -3.30 -9.07 6.28
CA THR A 87 -3.21 -7.64 6.59
C THR A 87 -4.59 -6.99 6.58
N LEU A 88 -5.43 -7.30 5.59
CA LEU A 88 -6.80 -6.79 5.52
C LEU A 88 -7.62 -7.21 6.73
N GLY A 89 -7.56 -8.48 7.13
CA GLY A 89 -8.27 -8.99 8.31
C GLY A 89 -7.78 -8.34 9.61
N ALA A 90 -6.46 -8.22 9.79
CA ALA A 90 -5.88 -7.62 10.99
C ALA A 90 -6.21 -6.13 11.11
N VAL A 91 -6.16 -5.37 10.01
CA VAL A 91 -6.54 -3.96 9.98
C VAL A 91 -8.03 -3.78 10.26
N LEU A 92 -8.90 -4.65 9.73
CA LEU A 92 -10.34 -4.58 9.99
C LEU A 92 -10.65 -4.84 11.48
N VAL A 93 -10.12 -5.93 12.04
CA VAL A 93 -10.35 -6.29 13.45
C VAL A 93 -9.70 -5.27 14.37
N GLY A 94 -8.45 -4.91 14.11
CA GLY A 94 -7.69 -3.93 14.89
C GLY A 94 -8.29 -2.53 14.83
N GLY A 95 -8.69 -2.05 13.65
CA GLY A 95 -9.30 -0.74 13.47
C GLY A 95 -10.66 -0.60 14.16
N LEU A 96 -11.50 -1.65 14.10
CA LEU A 96 -12.78 -1.67 14.82
C LEU A 96 -12.58 -1.74 16.33
N ALA A 97 -11.67 -2.59 16.81
CA ALA A 97 -11.33 -2.66 18.24
C ALA A 97 -10.79 -1.31 18.75
N TYR A 98 -9.91 -0.67 17.98
CA TYR A 98 -9.32 0.62 18.31
C TYR A 98 -10.36 1.74 18.37
N THR A 99 -11.31 1.74 17.43
CA THR A 99 -12.44 2.69 17.45
C THR A 99 -13.33 2.48 18.68
N ASN A 100 -13.68 1.23 19.03
CA ASN A 100 -14.49 0.93 20.21
C ASN A 100 -13.79 1.31 21.52
N LEU A 101 -12.48 1.13 21.58
CA LEU A 101 -11.66 1.47 22.74
C LEU A 101 -11.65 2.99 22.99
N GLN A 102 -11.56 3.78 21.92
CA GLN A 102 -11.69 5.24 21.99
C GLN A 102 -13.10 5.65 22.45
N LEU A 103 -14.15 5.03 21.89
CA LEU A 103 -15.54 5.32 22.28
C LEU A 103 -15.85 4.96 23.74
N SER A 104 -15.16 3.96 24.29
CA SER A 104 -15.35 3.51 25.68
C SER A 104 -14.66 4.41 26.71
N GLY A 105 -13.86 5.39 26.28
CA GLY A 105 -13.14 6.29 27.17
C GLY A 105 -12.00 5.62 27.98
N LEU A 106 -11.64 4.39 27.64
CA LEU A 106 -10.55 3.64 28.29
C LEU A 106 -9.17 4.18 27.91
N ILE A 107 -9.07 4.86 26.78
CA ILE A 107 -7.84 5.43 26.24
C ILE A 107 -8.09 6.89 25.84
N ASP A 108 -7.20 7.78 26.30
CA ASP A 108 -7.25 9.22 26.03
C ASP A 108 -6.56 9.63 24.71
N PHE A 109 -5.92 8.66 24.03
CA PHE A 109 -5.36 8.86 22.69
C PHE A 109 -6.47 8.88 21.64
N LYS A 110 -6.52 9.95 20.83
CA LYS A 110 -7.39 10.02 19.66
C LYS A 110 -6.90 9.03 18.60
N ALA A 111 -7.77 8.15 18.12
CA ALA A 111 -7.43 7.27 17.02
C ALA A 111 -7.16 8.08 15.75
N GLN A 112 -5.96 7.94 15.19
CA GLN A 112 -5.61 8.60 13.93
C GLN A 112 -5.34 7.55 12.84
N ILE A 113 -5.57 7.96 11.59
CA ILE A 113 -5.31 7.11 10.42
C ILE A 113 -3.84 6.63 10.35
N PRO A 114 -2.81 7.41 10.71
CA PRO A 114 -1.43 6.94 10.73
C PRO A 114 -1.19 5.71 11.63
N ASP A 115 -1.89 5.60 12.76
CA ASP A 115 -1.75 4.45 13.67
C ASP A 115 -2.20 3.15 12.97
N LEU A 116 -3.29 3.23 12.22
CA LEU A 116 -3.81 2.12 11.44
C LEU A 116 -2.92 1.77 10.24
N MET A 117 -2.35 2.78 9.58
CA MET A 117 -1.37 2.57 8.51
C MET A 117 -0.09 1.90 9.01
N PHE A 118 0.36 2.25 10.22
CA PHE A 118 1.51 1.61 10.85
C PHE A 118 1.21 0.13 11.15
N LEU A 119 0.05 -0.16 11.73
CA LEU A 119 -0.40 -1.54 11.95
C LEU A 119 -0.45 -2.34 10.64
N MET A 120 -1.02 -1.76 9.58
CA MET A 120 -1.09 -2.37 8.26
C MET A 120 0.30 -2.76 7.74
N GLY A 121 1.25 -1.83 7.79
CA GLY A 121 2.62 -2.06 7.35
C GLY A 121 3.33 -3.15 8.15
N ALA A 122 3.21 -3.11 9.47
CA ALA A 122 3.81 -4.10 10.37
C ALA A 122 3.26 -5.51 10.12
N VAL A 123 1.93 -5.66 10.07
CA VAL A 123 1.30 -6.96 9.82
C VAL A 123 1.68 -7.50 8.45
N TYR A 124 1.71 -6.65 7.42
CA TYR A 124 2.09 -7.09 6.07
C TYR A 124 3.52 -7.62 6.01
N LEU A 125 4.48 -6.88 6.58
CA LEU A 125 5.90 -7.28 6.60
C LEU A 125 6.11 -8.58 7.38
N ILE A 126 5.52 -8.70 8.56
CA ILE A 126 5.58 -9.91 9.38
C ILE A 126 4.95 -11.08 8.62
N SER A 127 3.80 -10.86 8.00
CA SER A 127 3.11 -11.91 7.23
C SER A 127 3.97 -12.39 6.06
N VAL A 128 4.51 -11.48 5.24
CA VAL A 128 5.40 -11.87 4.13
C VAL A 128 6.60 -12.67 4.64
N TYR A 129 7.24 -12.23 5.75
CA TYR A 129 8.38 -12.93 6.32
C TYR A 129 8.03 -14.35 6.81
N VAL A 130 6.94 -14.49 7.57
CA VAL A 130 6.49 -15.78 8.10
C VAL A 130 6.06 -16.72 6.98
N LEU A 131 5.29 -16.23 6.00
CA LEU A 131 4.86 -17.04 4.87
C LEU A 131 6.05 -17.47 4.01
N ASN A 132 6.98 -16.57 3.71
CA ASN A 132 8.18 -16.92 2.95
C ASN A 132 8.97 -18.04 3.64
N LYS A 133 9.21 -17.92 4.96
CA LYS A 133 9.87 -18.98 5.73
C LYS A 133 9.09 -20.29 5.71
N HIS A 134 7.77 -20.25 5.88
CA HIS A 134 6.93 -21.45 5.90
C HIS A 134 6.95 -22.18 4.55
N TYR A 135 6.83 -21.45 3.44
CA TYR A 135 6.83 -22.06 2.12
C TYR A 135 8.22 -22.58 1.73
N CYS A 136 9.29 -21.83 2.00
CA CYS A 136 10.65 -22.29 1.67
C CYS A 136 11.18 -23.42 2.57
N ALA A 137 10.68 -23.56 3.80
CA ALA A 137 11.06 -24.64 4.71
C ALA A 137 10.18 -25.90 4.58
N GLY A 138 9.04 -25.81 3.89
CA GLY A 138 8.17 -26.96 3.60
C GLY A 138 8.58 -27.75 2.36
N ASP A 139 9.61 -27.29 1.65
CA ASP A 139 10.18 -27.91 0.46
C ASP A 139 11.44 -28.77 0.78
N GLU A 140 11.78 -28.94 2.07
CA GLU A 140 12.80 -29.86 2.62
C GLU A 140 12.16 -31.11 3.26
#